data_AF-A0AAE7C1Z7-F1
#
_entry.id   AF-A0AAE7C1Z7-F1
#
_cell.length_a   1.000
_cell.length_b   1.000
_cell.length_c   1.000
_cell.angle_alpha   90.00
_cell.angle_beta   90.00
_cell.angle_gamma   90.00
#
_symmetry.space_group_name_H-M   'P 1'
#
loop_
_entity.id
_entity.type
_entity.pdbx_description
1 polymer ?
#
loop_
_entity_poly.entity_id
_entity_poly.type
_entity_poly.pdbx_seq_one_letter_code
_entity_poly.pdbx_strand_id
1 'polypeptide(L)'
;MKSVLKSLTLITVFAVLTACGSGKTSGWKRLAANEVDQKSYAIAYSATAQTYLDRVNESYDIDSFMHGVDDWYTKKVALPIEQIRASLLNRMLDHDVYAYYSGVLYAAELQQNAIRLSPKCWDIVQPPSLSQGIHDAMLDLQKNTVRDDAYIKKGAEDVLHLCVEQVEADQKAEKAKKKK
;
A
#
# COMPACT_ATOMS: atom_id res chain seq x y z
N MET A 1 42.98 -65.34 -5.43
CA MET A 1 41.98 -64.63 -6.27
C MET A 1 41.23 -63.66 -5.36
N LYS A 2 41.66 -62.39 -5.32
CA LYS A 2 40.93 -61.22 -5.89
C LYS A 2 39.57 -61.01 -5.21
N SER A 3 39.54 -60.35 -4.05
CA SER A 3 39.22 -58.91 -3.90
C SER A 3 37.86 -58.55 -4.53
N VAL A 4 36.81 -58.61 -3.71
CA VAL A 4 35.49 -58.04 -4.01
C VAL A 4 35.08 -57.17 -2.82
N LEU A 5 35.82 -56.09 -2.60
CA LEU A 5 35.49 -55.07 -1.60
C LEU A 5 35.86 -53.69 -2.12
N LYS A 6 35.46 -53.36 -3.35
CA LYS A 6 35.57 -52.02 -3.94
C LYS A 6 34.56 -51.87 -5.08
N SER A 7 33.29 -51.63 -4.78
CA SER A 7 32.37 -50.91 -5.69
C SER A 7 31.02 -50.71 -5.02
N LEU A 8 30.93 -49.77 -4.09
CA LEU A 8 29.63 -49.28 -3.58
C LEU A 8 29.69 -47.82 -3.16
N THR A 9 30.60 -47.09 -3.80
CA THR A 9 30.57 -45.63 -3.89
C THR A 9 30.16 -45.30 -5.31
N LEU A 10 29.31 -44.29 -5.46
CA LEU A 10 28.93 -43.63 -6.71
C LEU A 10 27.64 -44.10 -7.40
N ILE A 11 26.49 -44.06 -6.73
CA ILE A 11 25.19 -43.95 -7.42
C ILE A 11 24.32 -42.86 -6.75
N THR A 12 24.26 -41.73 -7.47
CA THR A 12 23.17 -40.74 -7.52
C THR A 12 22.82 -39.94 -6.26
N VAL A 13 23.62 -38.90 -6.02
CA VAL A 13 23.15 -37.60 -5.52
C VAL A 13 22.34 -36.95 -6.64
N PHE A 14 21.03 -37.18 -6.71
CA PHE A 14 20.09 -36.41 -7.54
C PHE A 14 18.65 -36.64 -7.08
N ALA A 15 18.29 -36.09 -5.92
CA ALA A 15 16.88 -35.99 -5.49
C ALA A 15 16.67 -34.88 -4.43
N VAL A 16 17.34 -33.74 -4.57
CA VAL A 16 16.99 -32.54 -3.80
C VAL A 16 16.87 -31.41 -4.81
N LEU A 17 15.65 -31.15 -5.30
CA LEU A 17 15.19 -29.88 -5.89
C LEU A 17 13.75 -30.03 -6.41
N THR A 18 12.84 -30.53 -5.59
CA THR A 18 11.39 -30.38 -5.84
C THR A 18 10.68 -29.99 -4.56
N ALA A 19 11.08 -28.85 -3.99
CA ALA A 19 10.32 -28.16 -2.94
C ALA A 19 10.77 -26.70 -2.79
N CYS A 20 10.68 -25.91 -3.86
CA CYS A 20 10.52 -24.45 -3.76
C CYS A 20 9.47 -23.99 -4.79
N GLY A 21 8.37 -24.75 -4.89
CA GLY A 21 7.09 -24.19 -5.33
C GLY A 21 6.45 -23.47 -4.14
N SER A 22 7.19 -22.59 -3.46
CA SER A 22 6.60 -21.66 -2.52
C SER A 22 5.77 -20.73 -3.38
N GLY A 23 4.45 -20.93 -3.35
CA GLY A 23 3.52 -19.99 -3.95
C GLY A 23 3.94 -18.58 -3.57
N LYS A 24 3.86 -17.65 -4.52
CA LYS A 24 4.04 -16.22 -4.27
C LYS A 24 3.04 -15.80 -3.19
N THR A 25 3.38 -16.00 -1.92
CA THR A 25 2.75 -15.32 -0.81
C THR A 25 3.21 -13.89 -1.00
N SER A 26 2.31 -13.03 -1.46
CA SER A 26 2.48 -11.57 -1.51
C SER A 26 3.33 -11.16 -0.30
N GLY A 27 4.49 -10.54 -0.54
CA GLY A 27 5.42 -10.16 0.53
C GLY A 27 4.82 -9.19 1.55
N TRP A 28 3.62 -8.69 1.27
CA TRP A 28 2.82 -7.79 2.09
C TRP A 28 2.11 -8.51 3.26
N LYS A 29 2.24 -7.96 4.47
CA LYS A 29 1.70 -8.54 5.71
C LYS A 29 0.40 -7.87 6.13
N ARG A 30 -0.69 -8.64 6.14
CA ARG A 30 -2.00 -8.21 6.65
C ARG A 30 -1.99 -8.01 8.17
N LEU A 31 -2.71 -6.99 8.65
CA LEU A 31 -3.00 -6.76 10.06
C LEU A 31 -4.08 -7.71 10.57
N ALA A 32 -4.04 -8.02 11.86
CA ALA A 32 -5.15 -8.70 12.51
C ALA A 32 -6.39 -7.79 12.56
N ALA A 33 -7.59 -8.38 12.56
CA ALA A 33 -8.84 -7.62 12.48
C ALA A 33 -9.01 -6.58 13.61
N ASN A 34 -8.46 -6.85 14.80
CA ASN A 34 -8.48 -5.95 15.96
C ASN A 34 -7.41 -4.85 15.90
N GLU A 35 -6.47 -4.92 14.96
CA GLU A 35 -5.43 -3.90 14.74
C GLU A 35 -5.83 -2.90 13.64
N VAL A 36 -6.92 -3.18 12.91
CA VAL A 36 -7.41 -2.32 11.84
C VAL A 36 -8.22 -1.17 12.43
N ASP A 37 -7.70 0.04 12.30
CA ASP A 37 -8.46 1.26 12.54
C ASP A 37 -9.42 1.51 11.37
N GLN A 38 -10.71 1.33 11.62
CA GLN A 38 -11.75 1.36 10.58
C GLN A 38 -11.71 2.64 9.73
N LYS A 39 -11.60 3.81 10.36
CA LYS A 39 -11.65 5.10 9.65
C LYS A 39 -10.46 5.25 8.69
N SER A 40 -9.26 4.86 9.13
CA SER A 40 -8.06 4.84 8.30
C SER A 40 -8.20 3.84 7.15
N TYR A 41 -8.65 2.62 7.44
CA TYR A 41 -8.88 1.62 6.40
C TYR A 41 -9.88 2.11 5.35
N ALA A 42 -11.02 2.63 5.79
CA ALA A 42 -12.13 2.99 4.92
C ALA A 42 -11.83 4.16 4.00
N ILE A 43 -11.15 5.20 4.50
CA ILE A 43 -10.78 6.35 3.65
C ILE A 43 -9.74 5.95 2.59
N ALA A 44 -8.75 5.14 2.97
CA ALA A 44 -7.76 4.60 2.04
C ALA A 44 -8.41 3.68 0.99
N TYR A 45 -9.28 2.77 1.43
CA TYR A 45 -9.99 1.87 0.54
C TYR A 45 -10.81 2.65 -0.49
N SER A 46 -11.64 3.60 -0.03
CA SER A 46 -12.51 4.40 -0.88
C SER A 46 -11.73 5.26 -1.88
N ALA A 47 -10.68 5.94 -1.42
CA ALA A 47 -9.83 6.76 -2.28
C ALA A 47 -9.12 5.91 -3.34
N THR A 48 -8.67 4.70 -2.97
CA THR A 48 -7.95 3.79 -3.89
C THR A 48 -8.89 3.25 -4.93
N ALA A 49 -10.04 2.73 -4.50
CA ALA A 49 -11.09 2.22 -5.37
C ALA A 49 -11.51 3.26 -6.43
N GLN A 50 -11.67 4.52 -6.04
CA GLN A 50 -12.02 5.59 -6.96
C GLN A 50 -10.87 5.98 -7.90
N THR A 51 -9.64 6.08 -7.38
CA THR A 51 -8.47 6.53 -8.16
C THR A 51 -8.05 5.52 -9.23
N TYR A 52 -8.15 4.23 -8.89
CA TYR A 52 -7.65 3.12 -9.69
C TYR A 52 -8.75 2.32 -10.39
N LEU A 53 -10.00 2.78 -10.33
CA LEU A 53 -11.07 2.26 -11.17
C LEU A 53 -10.63 2.28 -12.64
N ASP A 54 -10.86 1.17 -13.34
CA ASP A 54 -10.47 0.94 -14.74
C ASP A 54 -8.95 0.96 -15.04
N ARG A 55 -8.08 1.17 -14.03
CA ARG A 55 -6.62 1.17 -14.18
C ARG A 55 -5.99 -0.14 -13.74
N VAL A 56 -6.53 -0.74 -12.69
CA VAL A 56 -6.07 -2.04 -12.18
C VAL A 56 -6.75 -3.15 -12.96
N ASN A 57 -5.93 -3.99 -13.59
CA ASN A 57 -6.36 -5.17 -14.35
C ASN A 57 -5.67 -6.43 -13.79
N GLU A 58 -5.98 -7.60 -14.35
CA GLU A 58 -5.44 -8.89 -13.91
C GLU A 58 -3.90 -8.95 -13.89
N SER A 59 -3.23 -8.17 -14.73
CA SER A 59 -1.75 -8.13 -14.83
C SER A 59 -1.08 -7.05 -14.00
N TYR A 60 -1.84 -6.22 -13.27
CA TYR A 60 -1.28 -5.15 -12.47
C TYR A 60 -0.47 -5.71 -11.30
N ASP A 61 0.76 -5.22 -11.12
CA ASP A 61 1.64 -5.69 -10.05
C ASP A 61 1.31 -5.00 -8.71
N ILE A 62 0.37 -5.60 -7.98
CA ILE A 62 -0.09 -5.09 -6.68
C ILE A 62 1.01 -5.18 -5.61
N ASP A 63 1.88 -6.20 -5.67
CA ASP A 63 2.95 -6.38 -4.69
C ASP A 63 3.96 -5.22 -4.81
N SER A 64 4.44 -4.94 -6.01
CA SER A 64 5.34 -3.82 -6.27
C SER A 64 4.70 -2.48 -5.91
N PHE A 65 3.42 -2.29 -6.24
CA PHE A 65 2.65 -1.12 -5.83
C PHE A 65 2.62 -0.93 -4.32
N MET A 66 2.31 -1.99 -3.56
CA MET A 66 2.27 -1.93 -2.11
C MET A 66 3.64 -1.70 -1.48
N HIS A 67 4.71 -2.23 -2.06
CA HIS A 67 6.07 -1.89 -1.64
C HIS A 67 6.35 -0.39 -1.75
N GLY A 68 5.89 0.26 -2.82
CA GLY A 68 6.00 1.71 -2.98
C GLY A 68 5.22 2.50 -1.91
N VAL A 69 4.00 2.05 -1.61
CA VAL A 69 3.15 2.65 -0.55
C VAL A 69 3.83 2.55 0.82
N ASP A 70 4.31 1.36 1.18
CA ASP A 70 4.93 1.11 2.47
C ASP A 70 6.27 1.83 2.63
N ASP A 71 7.09 1.88 1.57
CA ASP A 71 8.35 2.63 1.58
C ASP A 71 8.10 4.13 1.74
N TRP A 72 7.03 4.67 1.18
CA TRP A 72 6.65 6.07 1.41
C TRP A 72 6.29 6.31 2.89
N TYR A 73 5.36 5.53 3.45
CA TYR A 73 4.92 5.71 4.84
C TYR A 73 6.02 5.41 5.87
N THR A 74 6.98 4.54 5.52
CA THR A 74 8.14 4.24 6.37
C THR A 74 9.37 5.11 6.07
N LYS A 75 9.24 6.13 5.20
CA LYS A 75 10.29 7.11 4.85
C LYS A 75 11.55 6.47 4.26
N LYS A 76 11.40 5.40 3.47
CA LYS A 76 12.49 4.69 2.79
C LYS A 76 12.69 5.13 1.34
N VAL A 77 11.76 5.89 0.76
CA VAL A 77 11.90 6.43 -0.59
C VAL A 77 13.03 7.46 -0.62
N ALA A 78 14.09 7.15 -1.40
CA ALA A 78 15.26 8.01 -1.52
C ALA A 78 15.11 9.11 -2.58
N LEU A 79 14.28 8.89 -3.61
CA LEU A 79 14.11 9.82 -4.72
C LEU A 79 13.08 10.91 -4.40
N PRO A 80 13.30 12.17 -4.83
CA PRO A 80 12.28 13.20 -4.77
C PRO A 80 11.03 12.83 -5.59
N ILE A 81 9.85 13.20 -5.08
CA ILE A 81 8.55 12.93 -5.74
C ILE A 81 8.51 13.44 -7.18
N GLU A 82 9.11 14.61 -7.47
CA GLU A 82 9.15 15.15 -8.83
C GLU A 82 9.97 14.28 -9.80
N GLN A 83 11.04 13.66 -9.31
CA GLN A 83 11.83 12.72 -10.13
C GLN A 83 11.05 11.43 -10.39
N ILE A 84 10.36 10.92 -9.37
CA ILE A 84 9.49 9.73 -9.50
C ILE A 84 8.38 9.99 -10.53
N ARG A 85 7.73 11.16 -10.45
CA ARG A 85 6.71 11.59 -11.42
C ARG A 85 7.26 11.69 -12.84
N ALA A 86 8.45 12.26 -13.01
CA ALA A 86 9.12 12.34 -14.30
C ALA A 86 9.44 10.95 -14.88
N SER A 87 9.88 10.01 -14.04
CA SER A 87 10.19 8.63 -14.45
C SER A 87 8.98 7.89 -15.02
N LEU A 88 7.78 8.13 -14.51
CA LEU A 88 6.55 7.51 -15.03
C LEU A 88 6.14 8.00 -16.43
N LEU A 89 6.70 9.12 -16.92
CA LEU A 89 6.46 9.57 -18.29
C LEU A 89 7.24 8.74 -19.32
N ASN A 90 8.22 7.95 -18.87
CA ASN A 90 8.98 7.07 -19.74
C ASN A 90 8.17 5.81 -20.09
N ARG A 91 7.84 5.64 -21.38
CA ARG A 91 7.04 4.51 -21.88
C ARG A 91 7.78 3.16 -21.89
N MET A 92 9.07 3.13 -21.55
CA MET A 92 9.90 1.92 -21.51
C MET A 92 10.18 1.43 -20.08
N LEU A 93 9.35 1.82 -19.10
CA LEU A 93 9.51 1.37 -17.72
C LEU A 93 8.98 -0.05 -17.55
N ASP A 94 9.74 -0.91 -16.87
CA ASP A 94 9.27 -2.24 -16.48
C ASP A 94 8.01 -2.14 -15.60
N HIS A 95 7.09 -3.09 -15.75
CA HIS A 95 5.76 -3.03 -15.13
C HIS A 95 5.81 -2.97 -13.59
N ASP A 96 6.76 -3.66 -12.97
CA ASP A 96 7.01 -3.67 -11.53
C ASP A 96 7.53 -2.32 -11.04
N VAL A 97 8.49 -1.72 -11.75
CA VAL A 97 9.03 -0.39 -11.44
C VAL A 97 7.95 0.69 -11.61
N TYR A 98 7.14 0.58 -12.67
CA TYR A 98 5.98 1.45 -12.88
C TYR A 98 4.98 1.35 -11.72
N ALA A 99 4.64 0.13 -11.30
CA ALA A 99 3.72 -0.11 -10.20
C ALA A 99 4.27 0.42 -8.87
N TYR A 100 5.55 0.18 -8.56
CA TYR A 100 6.22 0.70 -7.37
C TYR A 100 6.17 2.23 -7.30
N TYR A 101 6.58 2.93 -8.36
CA TYR A 101 6.53 4.39 -8.40
C TYR A 101 5.11 4.93 -8.37
N SER A 102 4.14 4.24 -8.98
CA SER A 102 2.72 4.58 -8.87
C SER A 102 2.23 4.49 -7.41
N GLY A 103 2.67 3.47 -6.67
CA GLY A 103 2.40 3.31 -5.24
C GLY A 103 2.98 4.43 -4.39
N VAL A 104 4.24 4.78 -4.63
CA VAL A 104 4.90 5.91 -3.94
C VAL A 104 4.15 7.22 -4.17
N LEU A 105 3.84 7.56 -5.43
CA LEU A 105 3.14 8.80 -5.76
C LEU A 105 1.74 8.84 -5.15
N TYR A 106 1.02 7.71 -5.21
CA TYR A 106 -0.31 7.63 -4.67
C TYR A 106 -0.32 7.85 -3.15
N ALA A 107 0.58 7.20 -2.41
CA ALA A 107 0.70 7.38 -0.96
C ALA A 107 1.10 8.82 -0.59
N ALA A 108 2.00 9.44 -1.38
CA ALA A 108 2.39 10.83 -1.21
C ALA A 108 1.23 11.80 -1.45
N GLU A 109 0.43 11.58 -2.49
CA GLU A 109 -0.74 12.41 -2.79
C GLU A 109 -1.85 12.24 -1.76
N LEU A 110 -2.12 11.02 -1.29
CA LEU A 110 -3.09 10.76 -0.22
C LEU A 110 -2.70 11.50 1.07
N GLN A 111 -1.42 11.41 1.46
CA GLN A 111 -0.89 12.14 2.61
C GLN A 111 -0.98 13.67 2.42
N GLN A 112 -0.57 14.17 1.26
CA GLN A 112 -0.59 15.60 0.98
C GLN A 112 -2.02 16.16 0.95
N ASN A 113 -2.98 15.39 0.46
CA ASN A 113 -4.39 15.77 0.46
C ASN A 113 -4.93 15.96 1.89
N ALA A 114 -4.57 15.07 2.82
CA ALA A 114 -4.92 15.24 4.24
C ALA A 114 -4.26 16.47 4.86
N ILE A 115 -2.94 16.65 4.64
CA ILE A 115 -2.17 17.79 5.17
C ILE A 115 -2.70 19.13 4.63
N ARG A 116 -3.14 19.18 3.38
CA ARG A 116 -3.71 20.39 2.76
C ARG A 116 -5.00 20.85 3.45
N LEU A 117 -5.80 19.94 3.99
CA LEU A 117 -7.01 20.29 4.73
C LEU A 117 -6.65 20.91 6.09
N SER A 118 -5.86 20.20 6.89
CA SER A 118 -5.15 20.73 8.05
C SER A 118 -3.87 19.92 8.27
N PRO A 119 -2.78 20.55 8.74
CA PRO A 119 -1.56 19.82 9.10
C PRO A 119 -1.79 18.65 10.07
N LYS A 120 -2.84 18.73 10.88
CA LYS A 120 -3.20 17.72 11.90
C LYS A 120 -4.17 16.65 11.39
N CYS A 121 -4.78 16.81 10.21
CA CYS A 121 -5.69 15.78 9.70
C CYS A 121 -4.96 14.47 9.40
N TRP A 122 -3.67 14.55 9.05
CA TRP A 122 -2.86 13.35 8.87
C TRP A 122 -2.65 12.57 10.18
N ASP A 123 -2.64 13.25 11.33
CA ASP A 123 -2.45 12.61 12.63
C ASP A 123 -3.69 11.79 13.08
N ILE A 124 -4.83 11.97 12.42
CA ILE A 124 -6.08 11.25 12.72
C ILE A 124 -6.05 9.82 12.14
N VAL A 125 -5.28 9.61 11.08
CA VAL A 125 -5.19 8.34 10.35
C VAL A 125 -3.93 7.55 10.71
N GLN A 126 -4.00 6.23 10.56
CA GLN A 126 -2.93 5.29 10.91
C GLN A 126 -2.36 4.65 9.64
N PRO A 127 -1.07 4.90 9.30
CA PRO A 127 -0.46 4.36 8.09
C PRO A 127 -0.60 2.84 7.90
N PRO A 128 -0.45 1.98 8.93
CA PRO A 128 -0.66 0.54 8.73
C PRO A 128 -2.07 0.19 8.25
N SER A 129 -3.10 0.85 8.81
CA SER A 129 -4.49 0.65 8.41
C SER A 129 -4.79 1.26 7.04
N LEU A 130 -4.14 2.39 6.69
CA LEU A 130 -4.17 2.94 5.33
C LEU A 130 -3.61 1.94 4.33
N SER A 131 -2.39 1.42 4.54
CA SER A 131 -1.78 0.40 3.66
C SER A 131 -2.69 -0.80 3.47
N GLN A 132 -3.35 -1.28 4.53
CA GLN A 132 -4.29 -2.38 4.42
C GLN A 132 -5.54 -2.04 3.59
N GLY A 133 -6.11 -0.84 3.77
CA GLY A 133 -7.22 -0.37 2.96
C GLY A 133 -6.87 -0.25 1.49
N ILE A 134 -5.67 0.26 1.20
CA ILE A 134 -5.13 0.37 -0.16
C ILE A 134 -4.96 -1.02 -0.78
N HIS A 135 -4.29 -1.95 -0.09
CA HIS A 135 -4.04 -3.30 -0.59
C HIS A 135 -5.35 -4.06 -0.88
N ASP A 136 -6.30 -4.05 0.06
CA ASP A 136 -7.59 -4.73 -0.13
C ASP A 136 -8.38 -4.11 -1.30
N ALA A 137 -8.35 -2.78 -1.47
CA ALA A 137 -8.99 -2.12 -2.61
C ALA A 137 -8.35 -2.51 -3.95
N MET A 138 -7.01 -2.62 -4.03
CA MET A 138 -6.32 -3.06 -5.23
C MET A 138 -6.69 -4.50 -5.61
N LEU A 139 -6.77 -5.41 -4.63
CA LEU A 139 -7.20 -6.79 -4.85
C LEU A 139 -8.66 -6.88 -5.32
N ASP A 140 -9.54 -6.06 -4.74
CA ASP A 140 -10.95 -6.03 -5.12
C ASP A 140 -11.15 -5.39 -6.50
N LEU A 141 -10.36 -4.36 -6.86
CA LEU A 141 -10.33 -3.78 -8.21
C LEU A 141 -9.93 -4.83 -9.25
N GLN A 142 -8.86 -5.59 -8.99
CA GLN A 142 -8.38 -6.65 -9.90
C GLN A 142 -9.43 -7.73 -10.15
N LYS A 143 -10.31 -7.98 -9.18
CA LYS A 143 -11.40 -8.97 -9.24
C LYS A 143 -12.73 -8.38 -9.68
N ASN A 144 -12.82 -7.06 -9.87
CA ASN A 144 -14.06 -6.32 -10.08
C ASN A 144 -15.11 -6.55 -8.97
N THR A 145 -14.65 -6.59 -7.71
CA THR A 145 -15.46 -6.82 -6.50
C THR A 145 -15.35 -5.68 -5.49
N VAL A 146 -15.20 -4.44 -5.98
CA VAL A 146 -15.09 -3.24 -5.13
C VAL A 146 -16.30 -3.12 -4.20
N ARG A 147 -16.02 -2.88 -2.91
CA ARG A 147 -17.02 -2.78 -1.84
C ARG A 147 -17.61 -1.38 -1.76
N ASP A 148 -18.90 -1.30 -1.47
CA ASP A 148 -19.65 -0.06 -1.19
C ASP A 148 -20.54 -0.20 0.07
N ASP A 149 -20.08 -1.02 1.02
CA ASP A 149 -20.85 -1.35 2.21
C ASP A 149 -20.79 -0.26 3.30
N ALA A 150 -21.64 -0.41 4.32
CA ALA A 150 -21.76 0.56 5.41
C ALA A 150 -20.48 0.72 6.24
N TYR A 151 -19.60 -0.30 6.27
CA TYR A 151 -18.33 -0.21 6.99
C TYR A 151 -17.38 0.79 6.30
N ILE A 152 -17.34 0.76 4.96
CA ILE A 152 -16.57 1.69 4.14
C ILE A 152 -17.15 3.12 4.25
N LYS A 153 -18.46 3.27 4.05
CA LYS A 153 -19.12 4.59 4.09
C LYS A 153 -18.92 5.29 5.42
N LYS A 154 -19.25 4.61 6.52
CA LYS A 154 -19.13 5.17 7.86
C LYS A 154 -17.70 5.57 8.19
N GLY A 155 -16.72 4.71 7.90
CA GLY A 155 -15.33 5.03 8.21
C GLY A 155 -14.79 6.22 7.41
N ALA A 156 -15.19 6.37 6.15
CA ALA A 156 -14.81 7.53 5.34
C ALA A 156 -15.48 8.83 5.83
N GLU A 157 -16.76 8.75 6.23
CA GLU A 157 -17.49 9.87 6.84
C GLU A 157 -16.86 10.31 8.17
N ASP A 158 -16.46 9.36 9.02
CA ASP A 158 -15.80 9.64 10.30
C ASP A 158 -14.50 10.44 10.11
N VAL A 159 -13.66 10.10 9.11
CA VAL A 159 -12.44 10.88 8.80
C VAL A 159 -12.78 12.30 8.35
N LEU A 160 -13.78 12.46 7.48
CA LEU A 160 -14.20 13.77 6.99
C LEU A 160 -14.69 14.64 8.14
N HIS A 161 -15.55 14.11 9.01
CA HIS A 161 -16.07 14.83 10.18
C HIS A 161 -14.94 15.29 11.11
N LEU A 162 -14.06 14.36 11.51
CA LEU A 162 -12.94 14.67 12.41
C LEU A 162 -11.97 15.70 11.81
N CYS A 163 -11.72 15.64 10.50
CA CYS A 163 -10.86 16.61 9.84
C CYS A 163 -11.52 18.00 9.77
N VAL A 164 -12.84 18.09 9.52
CA VAL A 164 -13.57 19.37 9.56
C VAL A 164 -13.54 20.00 10.96
N GLU A 165 -13.80 19.22 12.00
CA GLU A 165 -13.70 19.68 13.39
C GLU A 165 -12.29 20.22 13.71
N GLN A 166 -11.26 19.52 13.23
CA GLN A 166 -9.87 19.92 13.42
C GLN A 166 -9.55 21.25 12.70
N VAL A 167 -10.03 21.42 11.47
CA VAL A 167 -9.88 22.68 10.71
C VAL A 167 -10.54 23.84 11.44
N GLU A 168 -11.75 23.66 11.96
CA GLU A 168 -12.44 24.70 12.73
C GLU A 168 -11.68 25.06 14.02
N ALA A 169 -11.14 24.07 14.72
CA ALA A 169 -10.34 24.28 15.91
C ALA A 169 -9.06 25.08 15.60
N ASP A 170 -8.36 24.74 14.52
CA ASP A 170 -7.16 25.45 14.09
C ASP A 170 -7.47 26.91 13.71
N GLN A 171 -8.58 27.16 13.01
CA GLN A 171 -9.03 28.52 12.68
C GLN A 171 -9.37 29.36 13.93
N LYS A 172 -10.04 28.76 14.92
CA LYS A 172 -10.35 29.43 16.19
C LYS A 172 -9.07 29.79 16.95
N ALA A 173 -8.10 28.87 17.00
CA ALA A 173 -6.81 29.10 17.65
C ALA A 173 -6.01 30.23 16.96
N GLU A 174 -5.96 30.27 15.64
CA GLU A 174 -5.28 31.34 14.89
C GLU A 174 -5.93 32.71 15.10
N LYS A 175 -7.26 32.77 15.13
CA LYS A 175 -8.00 34.01 15.44
C LYS A 175 -7.72 34.50 16.87
N ALA A 176 -7.55 33.59 17.83
CA ALA A 176 -7.23 33.94 19.21
C ALA A 176 -5.79 34.47 19.36
N LYS A 177 -4.82 33.92 18.60
CA LYS A 177 -3.43 34.42 18.58
C LYS A 177 -3.33 35.83 18.02
N LYS A 178 -4.08 36.15 16.96
CA LYS A 178 -4.08 37.49 16.33
C LYS A 178 -4.74 38.60 17.18
N LYS A 179 -5.47 38.23 18.23
CA LYS A 179 -6.12 39.15 19.17
C LYS A 179 -5.27 39.45 20.42
N LYS A 180 -4.15 38.74 20.60
CA LYS A 180 -3.13 39.02 21.62
C LYS A 180 -1.99 39.81 20.99
#